data_AF-A0A8J6H606-F1
#
_entry.id   AF-A0A8J6H606-F1
#
_cell.length_a   1.000
_cell.length_b   1.000
_cell.length_c   1.000
_cell.angle_alpha   90.00
_cell.angle_beta   90.00
_cell.angle_gamma   90.00
#
_symmetry.space_group_name_H-M   'P 1'
#
loop_
_entity.id
_entity.type
_entity.pdbx_description
1 polymer ?
#
loop_
_entity_poly.entity_id
_entity_poly.type
_entity_poly.pdbx_seq_one_letter_code
_entity_poly.pdbx_strand_id
1 'polypeptide(L)'
;MRFFHLIQNFSRQTTVHGLHIIGISKLHFLERLFWLTVVTTAAGGAIAISYSNWMRYLANPTVVSIQKDFRNWENPLPAATGCFIDKTDKSKADKYIMEKWGVNSSDTKYEYYVDFIRTVSNVSYGNLKEFERFGSDLDLQHIDMLDLTVKVHPDLSGTLVSFDVKHKTNWTLIMSEMGMCFSVNSLFVNLLSLSGTKFNTSAIKNQRILRCHYLNGLCYARYDSDPELALKYYVHSYLEIVHATTEPPLIIHESEELEINYRMQETEASLALRDLTPSQRKCRFYDEPLSTDVPVFSSSICYTICRYKLALKLCGCGKICNLTGLICLSRHADRITQPPSQIGCQCPQPCNIITYFPQVPKLTRWEHGYFEQRITFRWALLVPTTKFHRDVLFGFEDLVDLIITSLVSVAAFYGSWSLLTEILRTILPFGIILALILFCSGYFLRVPAPNPDVVEAIVGKDPHLVTTNDDNYVMKTVAHRGAGLDAPENSLAAFNLCNDKGCDAIEFDITLTKDDVPVVFHDDTLKRMTDLNLKISEHKWADLSGVDISVKHLFK
;
A
#
# COMPACT_ATOMS: atom_id res chain seq x y z
N MET A 1 8.68 -15.43 -55.05
CA MET A 1 7.90 -16.69 -54.90
C MET A 1 8.34 -17.57 -53.73
N ARG A 2 9.63 -17.81 -53.46
CA ARG A 2 10.08 -18.67 -52.35
C ARG A 2 9.65 -18.22 -50.94
N PHE A 3 9.68 -16.92 -50.65
CA PHE A 3 9.31 -16.36 -49.35
C PHE A 3 7.82 -16.52 -49.02
N PHE A 4 6.94 -16.27 -50.00
CA PHE A 4 5.49 -16.45 -49.85
C PHE A 4 5.12 -17.92 -49.60
N HIS A 5 5.76 -18.86 -50.31
CA HIS A 5 5.56 -20.29 -50.05
C HIS A 5 6.04 -20.71 -48.65
N LEU A 6 7.11 -20.11 -48.15
CA LEU A 6 7.63 -20.38 -46.82
C LEU A 6 6.64 -19.92 -45.73
N ILE A 7 6.13 -18.69 -45.85
CA ILE A 7 5.12 -18.14 -44.94
C ILE A 7 3.84 -18.98 -44.98
N GLN A 8 3.40 -19.38 -46.17
CA GLN A 8 2.17 -20.14 -46.34
C GLN A 8 2.27 -21.56 -45.74
N ASN A 9 3.43 -22.20 -45.86
CA ASN A 9 3.69 -23.49 -45.22
C ASN A 9 3.79 -23.34 -43.68
N PHE A 10 4.48 -22.30 -43.19
CA PHE A 10 4.61 -22.02 -41.77
C PHE A 10 3.25 -21.71 -41.12
N SER A 11 2.46 -20.82 -41.74
CA SER A 11 1.10 -20.49 -41.31
C SER A 11 0.19 -21.71 -41.24
N ARG A 12 0.33 -22.69 -42.13
CA ARG A 12 -0.51 -23.91 -42.09
C ARG A 12 -0.14 -24.85 -40.95
N GLN A 13 1.13 -24.88 -40.53
CA GLN A 13 1.66 -25.81 -39.53
C GLN A 13 1.80 -25.19 -38.13
N THR A 14 1.64 -23.87 -38.00
CA THR A 14 1.78 -23.18 -36.71
C THR A 14 0.55 -23.37 -35.82
N THR A 15 0.80 -23.46 -34.52
CA THR A 15 -0.23 -23.44 -33.47
C THR A 15 -0.69 -22.01 -33.13
N VAL A 16 -0.06 -20.98 -33.71
CA VAL A 16 -0.46 -19.58 -33.50
C VAL A 16 -1.74 -19.29 -34.29
N HIS A 17 -2.85 -19.18 -33.56
CA HIS A 17 -4.21 -19.18 -34.13
C HIS A 17 -4.43 -18.09 -35.21
N GLY A 18 -3.93 -16.87 -35.00
CA GLY A 18 -4.10 -15.78 -35.99
C GLY A 18 -3.25 -15.94 -37.26
N LEU A 19 -2.09 -16.61 -37.18
CA LEU A 19 -1.21 -16.83 -38.33
C LEU A 19 -1.72 -17.94 -39.26
N HIS A 20 -2.50 -18.89 -38.74
CA HIS A 20 -3.11 -19.95 -39.52
C HIS A 20 -4.13 -19.42 -40.54
N ILE A 21 -4.98 -18.50 -40.10
CA ILE A 21 -6.04 -17.89 -40.92
C ILE A 21 -5.45 -17.10 -42.10
N ILE A 22 -4.33 -16.40 -41.87
CA ILE A 22 -3.62 -15.63 -42.91
C ILE A 22 -3.07 -16.55 -44.02
N GLY A 23 -2.74 -17.81 -43.70
CA GLY A 23 -2.19 -18.80 -44.64
C GLY A 23 -3.21 -19.47 -45.57
N ILE A 24 -4.51 -19.23 -45.38
CA ILE A 24 -5.57 -19.83 -46.20
C ILE A 24 -5.57 -19.20 -47.60
N SER A 25 -5.46 -20.04 -48.63
CA SER A 25 -5.33 -19.60 -50.03
C SER A 25 -6.58 -18.91 -50.58
N LYS A 26 -7.77 -19.25 -50.05
CA LYS A 26 -9.07 -18.73 -50.48
C LYS A 26 -9.49 -17.39 -49.84
N LEU A 27 -8.72 -16.86 -48.89
CA LEU A 27 -9.05 -15.59 -48.21
C LEU A 27 -8.82 -14.37 -49.11
N HIS A 28 -9.70 -13.37 -49.03
CA HIS A 28 -9.56 -12.12 -49.77
C HIS A 28 -8.42 -11.26 -49.20
N PHE A 29 -7.84 -10.37 -50.02
CA PHE A 29 -6.71 -9.52 -49.59
C PHE A 29 -7.06 -8.63 -48.39
N LEU A 30 -8.24 -8.01 -48.37
CA LEU A 30 -8.70 -7.17 -47.26
C LEU A 30 -8.85 -7.96 -45.95
N GLU A 31 -9.32 -9.21 -46.03
CA GLU A 31 -9.43 -10.09 -44.86
C GLU A 31 -8.04 -10.45 -44.32
N ARG A 32 -7.08 -10.73 -45.20
CA ARG A 32 -5.68 -10.98 -44.79
C ARG A 32 -5.06 -9.77 -44.09
N LEU A 33 -5.32 -8.56 -44.61
CA LEU A 33 -4.82 -7.33 -44.00
C LEU A 33 -5.44 -7.12 -42.60
N PHE A 34 -6.75 -7.36 -42.46
CA PHE A 34 -7.43 -7.30 -41.17
C PHE A 34 -6.83 -8.29 -40.16
N TRP A 35 -6.65 -9.56 -40.54
CA TRP A 35 -6.07 -10.54 -39.62
C TRP A 35 -4.61 -10.25 -39.29
N LEU A 36 -3.84 -9.69 -40.24
CA LEU A 36 -2.49 -9.23 -39.98
C LEU A 36 -2.46 -8.09 -38.95
N THR A 37 -3.36 -7.10 -39.06
CA THR A 37 -3.43 -6.00 -38.09
C THR A 37 -3.88 -6.48 -36.72
N VAL A 38 -4.82 -7.44 -36.64
CA VAL A 38 -5.23 -8.04 -35.36
C VAL A 38 -4.08 -8.86 -34.74
N VAL A 39 -3.29 -9.56 -35.56
CA VAL A 39 -2.11 -10.31 -35.11
C VAL A 39 -1.04 -9.40 -34.53
N THR A 40 -0.70 -8.33 -35.24
CA THR A 40 0.35 -7.40 -34.81
C THR A 40 -0.07 -6.55 -33.60
N THR A 41 -1.34 -6.12 -33.54
CA THR A 41 -1.84 -5.33 -32.40
C THR A 41 -1.92 -6.16 -31.12
N ALA A 42 -2.39 -7.40 -31.16
CA ALA A 42 -2.43 -8.22 -29.93
C ALA A 42 -1.02 -8.65 -29.48
N ALA A 43 -0.11 -8.97 -30.41
CA ALA A 43 1.29 -9.23 -30.08
C ALA A 43 1.95 -7.99 -29.45
N GLY A 44 1.71 -6.80 -30.01
CA GLY A 44 2.17 -5.54 -29.44
C GLY A 44 1.61 -5.27 -28.05
N GLY A 45 0.31 -5.54 -27.83
CA GLY A 45 -0.33 -5.44 -26.52
C GLY A 45 0.27 -6.40 -25.49
N ALA A 46 0.52 -7.65 -25.86
CA ALA A 46 1.16 -8.64 -24.99
C ALA A 46 2.57 -8.22 -24.56
N ILE A 47 3.37 -7.72 -25.52
CA ILE A 47 4.72 -7.22 -25.26
C ILE A 47 4.65 -6.00 -24.32
N ALA A 48 3.72 -5.07 -24.58
CA ALA A 48 3.56 -3.88 -23.75
C ALA A 48 3.16 -4.21 -22.30
N ILE A 49 2.21 -5.14 -22.11
CA ILE A 49 1.79 -5.60 -20.77
C ILE A 49 2.93 -6.36 -20.09
N SER A 50 3.62 -7.26 -20.80
CA SER A 50 4.76 -8.01 -20.26
C SER A 50 5.89 -7.08 -19.81
N TYR A 51 6.20 -6.07 -20.63
CA TYR A 51 7.19 -5.05 -20.31
C TYR A 51 6.76 -4.21 -19.09
N SER A 52 5.50 -3.82 -19.01
CA SER A 52 4.95 -3.09 -17.86
C SER A 52 5.06 -3.89 -16.56
N ASN A 53 4.72 -5.18 -16.59
CA ASN A 53 4.85 -6.08 -15.44
C ASN A 53 6.32 -6.32 -15.05
N TRP A 54 7.22 -6.47 -16.03
CA TRP A 54 8.65 -6.55 -15.80
C TRP A 54 9.20 -5.29 -15.10
N MET A 55 8.79 -4.10 -15.57
CA MET A 55 9.18 -2.84 -14.94
C MET A 55 8.63 -2.71 -13.51
N ARG A 56 7.40 -3.17 -13.26
CA ARG A 56 6.81 -3.20 -11.92
C ARG A 56 7.57 -4.13 -10.97
N TYR A 57 7.96 -5.32 -11.44
CA TYR A 57 8.79 -6.27 -10.70
C TYR A 57 10.14 -5.69 -10.28
N LEU A 58 10.80 -4.96 -11.18
CA LEU A 58 12.08 -4.32 -10.87
C LEU A 58 11.92 -3.11 -9.94
N ALA A 59 10.89 -2.29 -10.14
CA ALA A 59 10.78 -1.00 -9.46
C ALA A 59 10.15 -1.08 -8.06
N ASN A 60 9.11 -1.91 -7.87
CA ASN A 60 8.28 -1.91 -6.66
C ASN A 60 7.76 -3.32 -6.28
N PRO A 61 8.63 -4.26 -5.88
CA PRO A 61 8.23 -5.63 -5.53
C PRO A 61 7.74 -5.82 -4.09
N THR A 62 7.78 -4.78 -3.23
CA THR A 62 7.48 -4.91 -1.79
C THR A 62 6.29 -4.06 -1.37
N VAL A 63 5.58 -4.52 -0.33
CA VAL A 63 4.49 -3.80 0.33
C VAL A 63 4.73 -3.78 1.84
N VAL A 64 4.21 -2.76 2.52
CA VAL A 64 4.21 -2.69 3.98
C VAL A 64 2.77 -2.79 4.46
N SER A 65 2.47 -3.83 5.23
CA SER A 65 1.19 -4.06 5.88
C SER A 65 1.27 -3.70 7.37
N ILE A 66 0.12 -3.51 8.02
CA ILE A 66 0.04 -3.21 9.45
C ILE A 66 -0.55 -4.42 10.17
N GLN A 67 0.17 -4.92 11.16
CA GLN A 67 -0.29 -5.95 12.10
C GLN A 67 -0.72 -5.29 13.41
N LYS A 68 -1.76 -5.86 14.03
CA LYS A 68 -2.35 -5.39 15.30
C LYS A 68 -2.42 -6.45 16.40
N ASP A 69 -1.84 -7.64 16.17
CA ASP A 69 -1.84 -8.74 17.15
C ASP A 69 -0.77 -8.56 18.25
N PHE A 70 -0.81 -7.41 18.92
CA PHE A 70 0.27 -6.99 19.82
C PHE A 70 0.42 -7.82 21.10
N ARG A 71 -0.57 -8.67 21.41
CA ARG A 71 -0.57 -9.47 22.65
C ARG A 71 0.40 -10.64 22.63
N ASN A 72 0.75 -11.12 21.44
CA ASN A 72 1.61 -12.28 21.22
C ASN A 72 3.03 -11.90 20.78
N TRP A 73 3.34 -10.60 20.75
CA TRP A 73 4.64 -10.14 20.27
C TRP A 73 5.70 -10.20 21.37
N GLU A 74 6.87 -10.70 20.98
CA GLU A 74 8.11 -10.53 21.74
C GLU A 74 8.86 -9.31 21.21
N ASN A 75 8.88 -8.25 21.99
CA ASN A 75 9.48 -6.99 21.58
C ASN A 75 10.88 -6.84 22.16
N PRO A 76 11.88 -6.49 21.33
CA PRO A 76 13.24 -6.24 21.81
C PRO A 76 13.26 -4.98 22.69
N LEU A 77 13.92 -5.07 23.83
CA LEU A 77 14.25 -3.91 24.65
C LEU A 77 15.29 -3.06 23.88
N PRO A 78 15.24 -1.72 23.96
CA PRO A 78 16.27 -0.89 23.34
C PRO A 78 17.65 -1.15 23.96
N ALA A 79 18.69 -0.85 23.18
CA ALA A 79 20.05 -0.80 23.66
C ALA A 79 20.28 0.52 24.40
N ALA A 80 21.19 0.49 25.36
CA ALA A 80 21.65 1.69 26.05
C ALA A 80 23.17 1.78 25.93
N THR A 81 23.67 2.98 25.66
CA THR A 81 25.10 3.29 25.63
C THR A 81 25.37 4.48 26.54
N GLY A 82 26.24 4.31 27.53
CA GLY A 82 26.65 5.34 28.48
C GLY A 82 28.11 5.73 28.32
N CYS A 83 28.41 7.01 28.34
CA CYS A 83 29.78 7.55 28.28
C CYS A 83 29.95 8.57 29.42
N PHE A 84 31.02 8.50 30.19
CA PHE A 84 31.30 9.51 31.21
C PHE A 84 31.49 10.89 30.57
N ILE A 85 31.10 11.95 31.31
CA ILE A 85 31.35 13.33 30.86
C ILE A 85 32.85 13.60 30.86
N ASP A 86 33.54 13.27 31.95
CA ASP A 86 35.00 13.19 32.00
C ASP A 86 35.41 11.73 31.93
N LYS A 87 36.07 11.36 30.82
CA LYS A 87 36.54 10.00 30.56
C LYS A 87 37.91 9.71 31.17
N THR A 88 38.33 10.48 32.17
CA THR A 88 39.64 10.38 32.80
C THR A 88 39.51 10.10 34.29
N ASP A 89 39.99 8.94 34.73
CA ASP A 89 40.19 8.66 36.15
C ASP A 89 41.51 9.29 36.61
N LYS A 90 41.43 10.14 37.65
CA LYS A 90 42.59 10.87 38.16
C LYS A 90 43.69 9.92 38.65
N SER A 91 43.35 8.88 39.42
CA SER A 91 44.35 7.97 39.97
C SER A 91 45.05 7.16 38.87
N LYS A 92 44.30 6.72 37.86
CA LYS A 92 44.87 6.02 36.70
C LYS A 92 45.72 6.96 35.84
N ALA A 93 45.30 8.21 35.65
CA ALA A 93 46.07 9.21 34.93
C ALA A 93 47.40 9.52 35.64
N ASP A 94 47.40 9.73 36.95
CA ASP A 94 48.61 10.00 37.75
C ASP A 94 49.62 8.84 37.62
N LYS A 95 49.12 7.60 37.68
CA LYS A 95 49.93 6.40 37.49
C LYS A 95 50.50 6.31 36.07
N TYR A 96 49.69 6.61 35.06
CA TYR A 96 50.12 6.60 33.66
C TYR A 96 51.20 7.66 33.38
N ILE A 97 51.03 8.87 33.93
CA ILE A 97 52.00 9.97 33.78
C ILE A 97 53.36 9.58 34.38
N MET A 98 53.34 9.04 35.60
CA MET A 98 54.54 8.54 36.26
C MET A 98 55.22 7.44 35.43
N GLU A 99 54.46 6.47 34.92
CA GLU A 99 55.00 5.34 34.15
C GLU A 99 55.62 5.77 32.81
N LYS A 100 55.01 6.73 32.11
CA LYS A 100 55.43 7.13 30.76
C LYS A 100 56.46 8.25 30.74
N TRP A 101 56.32 9.25 31.61
CA TRP A 101 57.14 10.46 31.58
C TRP A 101 57.95 10.68 32.86
N GLY A 102 57.75 9.88 33.92
CA GLY A 102 58.47 10.02 35.19
C GLY A 102 58.15 11.31 35.93
N VAL A 103 56.97 11.88 35.69
CA VAL A 103 56.53 13.18 36.21
C VAL A 103 55.57 12.98 37.39
N ASN A 104 55.79 13.73 38.48
CA ASN A 104 54.95 13.69 39.68
C ASN A 104 54.10 14.95 39.81
N SER A 105 53.10 14.92 40.69
CA SER A 105 52.21 16.06 40.98
C SER A 105 52.91 17.34 41.48
N SER A 106 54.19 17.27 41.85
CA SER A 106 54.99 18.43 42.27
C SER A 106 55.80 19.07 41.14
N ASP A 107 55.86 18.45 39.96
CA ASP A 107 56.58 18.95 38.80
C ASP A 107 55.74 20.00 38.06
N THR A 108 56.39 21.02 37.48
CA THR A 108 55.72 22.06 36.69
C THR A 108 55.12 21.50 35.39
N LYS A 109 55.65 20.39 34.86
CA LYS A 109 55.13 19.73 33.66
C LYS A 109 53.93 18.82 33.92
N TYR A 110 53.60 18.55 35.17
CA TYR A 110 52.51 17.62 35.51
C TYR A 110 51.16 18.06 34.94
N GLU A 111 50.78 19.32 35.18
CA GLU A 111 49.51 19.88 34.68
C GLU A 111 49.44 19.82 33.15
N TYR A 112 50.56 19.98 32.45
CA TYR A 112 50.62 19.86 30.99
C TYR A 112 50.27 18.45 30.50
N TYR A 113 50.81 17.41 31.14
CA TYR A 113 50.50 16.02 30.78
C TYR A 113 49.10 15.59 31.22
N VAL A 114 48.60 16.09 32.35
CA VAL A 114 47.19 15.90 32.76
C VAL A 114 46.25 16.48 31.71
N ASP A 115 46.52 17.70 31.26
CA ASP A 115 45.75 18.37 30.20
C ASP A 115 45.80 17.60 28.88
N PHE A 116 46.96 17.06 28.51
CA PHE A 116 47.09 16.20 27.34
C PHE A 116 46.23 14.95 27.46
N ILE A 117 46.32 14.23 28.58
CA ILE A 117 45.51 13.02 28.83
C ILE A 117 44.01 13.33 28.77
N ARG A 118 43.57 14.45 29.37
CA ARG A 118 42.17 14.86 29.34
C ARG A 118 41.70 15.19 27.93
N THR A 119 42.49 15.90 27.13
CA THR A 119 42.16 16.21 25.72
C THR A 119 42.10 14.93 24.88
N VAL A 120 43.03 13.98 25.07
CA VAL A 120 43.01 12.68 24.38
C VAL A 120 41.76 11.87 24.77
N SER A 121 41.47 11.76 26.06
CA SER A 121 40.39 10.89 26.56
C SER A 121 39.00 11.45 26.24
N ASN A 122 38.86 12.78 26.24
CA ASN A 122 37.61 13.46 25.94
C ASN A 122 37.49 13.88 24.46
N VAL A 123 38.29 13.30 23.55
CA VAL A 123 38.27 13.65 22.12
C VAL A 123 36.88 13.49 21.49
N SER A 124 36.51 14.49 20.70
CA SER A 124 35.28 14.59 19.91
C SER A 124 35.54 15.52 18.74
N TYR A 125 34.70 15.48 17.70
CA TYR A 125 34.83 16.41 16.57
C TYR A 125 34.78 17.90 16.96
N GLY A 126 34.15 18.24 18.09
CA GLY A 126 34.03 19.62 18.57
C GLY A 126 35.29 20.17 19.27
N ASN A 127 36.12 19.31 19.86
CA ASN A 127 37.31 19.72 20.63
C ASN A 127 38.64 19.28 19.99
N LEU A 128 38.64 18.79 18.75
CA LEU A 128 39.87 18.44 18.02
C LEU A 128 40.88 19.60 17.90
N LYS A 129 40.42 20.86 17.99
CA LYS A 129 41.32 22.03 17.95
C LYS A 129 42.24 22.12 19.17
N GLU A 130 41.86 21.52 20.30
CA GLU A 130 42.69 21.52 21.52
C GLU A 130 44.03 20.80 21.31
N PHE A 131 44.15 19.91 20.33
CA PHE A 131 45.41 19.21 20.03
C PHE A 131 46.50 20.12 19.46
N GLU A 132 46.17 21.30 18.94
CA GLU A 132 47.15 22.24 18.37
C GLU A 132 48.18 22.70 19.41
N ARG A 133 47.80 22.78 20.69
CA ARG A 133 48.70 23.17 21.80
C ARG A 133 49.80 22.15 22.10
N PHE A 134 49.61 20.90 21.66
CA PHE A 134 50.53 19.80 21.90
C PHE A 134 51.40 19.47 20.68
N GLY A 135 51.11 20.05 19.51
CA GLY A 135 51.72 19.64 18.24
C GLY A 135 53.24 19.80 18.15
N SER A 136 53.83 20.68 18.98
CA SER A 136 55.27 20.96 18.99
C SER A 136 56.08 19.99 19.87
N ASP A 137 55.43 19.17 20.69
CA ASP A 137 56.12 18.28 21.63
C ASP A 137 56.42 16.92 20.97
N LEU A 138 57.70 16.59 20.87
CA LEU A 138 58.19 15.33 20.27
C LEU A 138 57.90 14.12 21.17
N ASP A 139 57.84 14.32 22.49
CA ASP A 139 57.58 13.25 23.47
C ASP A 139 56.15 12.72 23.35
N LEU A 140 55.24 13.52 22.79
CA LEU A 140 53.83 13.18 22.59
C LEU A 140 53.54 12.53 21.23
N GLN A 141 54.48 12.56 20.27
CA GLN A 141 54.22 12.11 18.89
C GLN A 141 54.11 10.57 18.75
N HIS A 142 54.76 9.83 19.64
CA HIS A 142 54.86 8.36 19.58
C HIS A 142 53.93 7.63 20.55
N ILE A 143 52.97 8.35 21.13
CA ILE A 143 52.03 7.78 22.09
C ILE A 143 50.90 7.07 21.35
N ASP A 144 50.63 5.83 21.75
CA ASP A 144 49.41 5.14 21.33
C ASP A 144 48.22 5.76 22.06
N MET A 145 47.49 6.60 21.33
CA MET A 145 46.32 7.32 21.85
C MET A 145 45.24 6.37 22.35
N LEU A 146 45.07 5.20 21.72
CA LEU A 146 44.07 4.23 22.12
C LEU A 146 44.46 3.54 23.43
N ASP A 147 45.71 3.07 23.56
CA ASP A 147 46.23 2.49 24.80
C ASP A 147 46.13 3.47 25.98
N LEU A 148 46.48 4.75 25.74
CA LEU A 148 46.34 5.82 26.73
C LEU A 148 44.89 5.93 27.19
N THR A 149 43.94 6.11 26.26
CA THR A 149 42.53 6.30 26.62
C THR A 149 41.98 5.10 27.39
N VAL A 150 42.36 3.88 27.01
CA VAL A 150 41.90 2.66 27.71
C VAL A 150 42.43 2.59 29.14
N LYS A 151 43.71 2.91 29.36
CA LYS A 151 44.34 2.81 30.67
C LYS A 151 43.87 3.86 31.67
N VAL A 152 43.53 5.06 31.19
CA VAL A 152 43.08 6.17 32.05
C VAL A 152 41.56 6.22 32.21
N HIS A 153 40.80 5.40 31.48
CA HIS A 153 39.35 5.42 31.53
C HIS A 153 38.82 4.98 32.91
N PRO A 154 37.80 5.66 33.47
CA PRO A 154 37.10 5.18 34.65
C PRO A 154 36.41 3.83 34.40
N ASP A 155 36.41 2.94 35.39
CA ASP A 155 35.66 1.69 35.29
C ASP A 155 34.20 1.95 35.64
N LEU A 156 33.28 1.28 34.94
CA LEU A 156 31.86 1.33 35.27
C LEU A 156 31.57 0.37 36.44
N SER A 157 30.97 0.90 37.49
CA SER A 157 30.65 0.27 38.77
C SER A 157 29.16 0.46 39.10
N GLY A 158 28.50 -0.65 39.43
CA GLY A 158 27.07 -0.65 39.70
C GLY A 158 26.39 -1.93 39.25
N THR A 159 25.06 -1.91 39.33
CA THR A 159 24.22 -3.07 39.01
C THR A 159 23.22 -2.71 37.93
N LEU A 160 23.17 -3.53 36.87
CA LEU A 160 22.10 -3.50 35.89
C LEU A 160 21.02 -4.53 36.28
N VAL A 161 19.82 -4.05 36.53
CA VAL A 161 18.63 -4.87 36.78
C VAL A 161 17.72 -4.80 35.56
N SER A 162 17.28 -5.95 35.06
CA SER A 162 16.32 -6.04 33.95
C SER A 162 15.07 -6.81 34.36
N PHE A 163 14.02 -6.72 33.55
CA PHE A 163 12.81 -7.52 33.72
C PHE A 163 13.07 -9.04 33.66
N ASP A 164 14.12 -9.49 32.96
CA ASP A 164 14.53 -10.90 32.92
C ASP A 164 15.60 -11.17 33.99
N VAL A 165 15.14 -11.60 35.16
CA VAL A 165 16.02 -11.91 36.31
C VAL A 165 16.96 -13.09 36.02
N LYS A 166 16.60 -13.98 35.08
CA LYS A 166 17.43 -15.15 34.73
C LYS A 166 18.57 -14.77 33.79
N HIS A 167 18.39 -13.71 33.01
CA HIS A 167 19.37 -13.28 32.03
C HIS A 167 20.20 -12.10 32.54
N LYS A 168 21.44 -12.40 32.97
CA LYS A 168 22.41 -11.37 33.34
C LYS A 168 23.00 -10.74 32.08
N THR A 169 22.63 -9.50 31.80
CA THR A 169 23.31 -8.63 30.83
C THR A 169 24.29 -7.73 31.55
N ASN A 170 25.53 -7.67 31.06
CA ASN A 170 26.55 -6.77 31.59
C ASN A 170 26.86 -5.67 30.60
N TRP A 171 27.27 -4.52 31.13
CA TRP A 171 27.86 -3.45 30.36
C TRP A 171 29.19 -3.91 29.75
N THR A 172 29.40 -3.57 28.48
CA THR A 172 30.65 -3.87 27.77
C THR A 172 31.32 -2.58 27.35
N LEU A 173 32.61 -2.44 27.64
CA LEU A 173 33.41 -1.32 27.16
C LEU A 173 33.56 -1.41 25.63
N ILE A 174 33.21 -0.33 24.95
CA ILE A 174 33.20 -0.19 23.49
C ILE A 174 33.88 1.12 23.06
N MET A 175 34.43 1.10 21.84
CA MET A 175 34.91 2.29 21.16
C MET A 175 33.83 2.82 20.22
N SER A 176 33.44 4.10 20.38
CA SER A 176 32.48 4.78 19.52
C SER A 176 33.01 6.13 19.03
N GLU A 177 32.31 6.81 18.12
CA GLU A 177 32.67 8.19 17.75
C GLU A 177 32.48 9.20 18.90
N MET A 178 31.83 8.80 20.01
CA MET A 178 31.73 9.60 21.25
C MET A 178 32.93 9.40 22.18
N GLY A 179 33.88 8.55 21.80
CA GLY A 179 34.97 8.09 22.66
C GLY A 179 34.67 6.74 23.28
N MET A 180 35.43 6.42 24.34
CA MET A 180 35.26 5.20 25.13
C MET A 180 33.95 5.27 25.91
N CYS A 181 33.12 4.25 25.75
CA CYS A 181 31.79 4.19 26.31
C CYS A 181 31.46 2.75 26.72
N PHE A 182 30.36 2.58 27.45
CA PHE A 182 29.81 1.27 27.77
C PHE A 182 28.51 1.09 27.04
N SER A 183 28.29 -0.09 26.48
CA SER A 183 27.03 -0.42 25.81
C SER A 183 26.47 -1.74 26.32
N VAL A 184 25.15 -1.81 26.37
CA VAL A 184 24.40 -3.01 26.74
C VAL A 184 23.27 -3.25 25.76
N ASN A 185 22.96 -4.53 25.55
CA ASN A 185 21.84 -4.98 24.73
C ASN A 185 21.88 -4.47 23.26
N SER A 186 23.05 -4.16 22.72
CA SER A 186 23.25 -3.87 21.28
C SER A 186 23.84 -5.07 20.56
N LEU A 187 23.32 -5.38 19.35
CA LEU A 187 23.79 -6.50 18.51
C LEU A 187 25.25 -6.33 18.06
N PHE A 188 25.76 -5.10 18.05
CA PHE A 188 27.08 -4.77 17.52
C PHE A 188 28.13 -4.52 18.61
N VAL A 189 27.83 -4.83 19.88
CA VAL A 189 28.77 -4.66 21.00
C VAL A 189 30.10 -5.34 20.74
N ASN A 190 30.09 -6.58 20.24
CA ASN A 190 31.31 -7.33 19.95
C ASN A 190 32.16 -6.72 18.82
N LEU A 191 31.54 -5.99 17.88
CA LEU A 191 32.26 -5.29 16.82
C LEU A 191 33.02 -4.07 17.37
N LEU A 192 32.45 -3.42 18.37
CA LEU A 192 32.98 -2.19 18.95
C LEU A 192 33.86 -2.44 20.18
N SER A 193 33.83 -3.66 20.73
CA SER A 193 34.64 -4.04 21.89
C SER A 193 36.12 -4.15 21.55
N LEU A 194 36.97 -3.70 22.48
CA LEU A 194 38.42 -3.80 22.35
C LEU A 194 38.97 -5.21 22.66
N SER A 195 38.16 -6.09 23.27
CA SER A 195 38.62 -7.35 23.85
C SER A 195 38.53 -8.59 22.94
N GLY A 196 38.13 -8.47 21.67
CA GLY A 196 37.74 -9.66 20.88
C GLY A 196 38.11 -9.66 19.40
N THR A 197 39.03 -10.59 19.06
CA THR A 197 39.08 -11.53 17.91
C THR A 197 38.42 -11.17 16.56
N LYS A 198 39.04 -11.59 15.45
CA LYS A 198 38.47 -11.58 14.09
C LYS A 198 36.96 -11.86 14.11
N PHE A 199 36.20 -10.92 13.57
CA PHE A 199 34.75 -10.94 13.58
C PHE A 199 34.20 -12.26 13.01
N ASN A 200 33.43 -12.98 13.82
CA ASN A 200 32.72 -14.19 13.39
C ASN A 200 31.23 -13.86 13.30
N THR A 201 30.64 -13.96 12.11
CA THR A 201 29.18 -13.79 11.91
C THR A 201 28.34 -14.74 12.76
N SER A 202 28.89 -15.88 13.18
CA SER A 202 28.25 -16.80 14.13
C SER A 202 28.10 -16.20 15.53
N ALA A 203 28.96 -15.28 15.93
CA ALA A 203 28.87 -14.60 17.22
C ALA A 203 27.66 -13.66 17.29
N ILE A 204 27.26 -13.05 16.17
CA ILE A 204 26.02 -12.26 16.09
C ILE A 204 24.80 -13.15 16.31
N LYS A 205 24.75 -14.31 15.63
CA LYS A 205 23.60 -15.23 15.71
C LYS A 205 23.39 -15.77 17.12
N ASN A 206 24.47 -15.92 17.88
CA ASN A 206 24.44 -16.43 19.25
C ASN A 206 24.23 -15.33 20.30
N GLN A 207 24.30 -14.06 19.93
CA GLN A 207 24.09 -12.96 20.87
C GLN A 207 22.61 -12.83 21.20
N ARG A 208 22.28 -13.07 22.46
CA ARG A 208 20.90 -12.99 22.95
C ARG A 208 20.54 -11.55 23.28
N ILE A 209 19.54 -11.01 22.60
CA ILE A 209 18.97 -9.69 22.86
C ILE A 209 17.84 -9.84 23.88
N LEU A 210 17.74 -8.91 24.84
CA LEU A 210 16.63 -8.86 25.77
C LEU A 210 15.34 -8.63 25.00
N ARG A 211 14.47 -9.64 24.99
CA ARG A 211 13.14 -9.58 24.39
C ARG A 211 12.12 -9.76 25.49
N CYS A 212 11.11 -8.92 25.50
CA CYS A 212 10.08 -8.95 26.50
C CYS A 212 8.73 -9.31 25.88
N HIS A 213 7.95 -10.07 26.63
CA HIS A 213 6.58 -10.42 26.28
C HIS A 213 5.65 -9.76 27.29
N TYR A 214 4.73 -8.91 26.83
CA TYR A 214 3.95 -8.06 27.73
C TYR A 214 2.93 -8.79 28.61
N LEU A 215 2.58 -10.05 28.28
CA LEU A 215 1.80 -10.90 29.21
C LEU A 215 2.59 -11.31 30.46
N ASN A 216 3.93 -11.22 30.44
CA ASN A 216 4.79 -11.67 31.53
C ASN A 216 5.19 -10.53 32.50
N GLY A 217 4.77 -9.28 32.24
CA GLY A 217 5.04 -8.13 33.09
C GLY A 217 5.54 -6.89 32.34
N LEU A 218 6.06 -5.92 33.09
CA LEU A 218 6.61 -4.67 32.55
C LEU A 218 7.98 -4.90 31.92
N CYS A 219 8.19 -4.33 30.73
CA CYS A 219 9.47 -4.34 30.04
C CYS A 219 10.33 -3.16 30.49
N TYR A 220 11.37 -3.39 31.29
CA TYR A 220 12.27 -2.32 31.73
C TYR A 220 13.67 -2.81 32.02
N ALA A 221 14.61 -1.88 32.00
CA ALA A 221 15.92 -2.03 32.62
C ALA A 221 16.22 -0.79 33.45
N ARG A 222 16.96 -1.00 34.54
CA ARG A 222 17.37 0.00 35.51
C ARG A 222 18.84 -0.23 35.82
N TYR A 223 19.63 0.81 35.70
CA TYR A 223 21.00 0.82 36.17
C TYR A 223 21.09 1.68 37.43
N ASP A 224 21.69 1.11 38.46
CA ASP A 224 22.04 1.78 39.70
C ASP A 224 23.56 1.77 39.81
N SER A 225 24.18 2.95 39.77
CA SER A 225 25.64 3.04 39.95
C SER A 225 26.04 2.86 41.41
N ASP A 226 27.26 2.40 41.64
CA ASP A 226 28.00 2.78 42.84
C ASP A 226 28.41 4.26 42.70
N PRO A 227 28.87 4.98 43.75
CA PRO A 227 29.09 6.43 43.65
C PRO A 227 29.93 6.84 42.43
N GLU A 228 29.32 7.51 41.45
CA GLU A 228 29.91 7.70 40.12
C GLU A 228 29.70 9.11 39.57
N LEU A 229 30.64 9.49 38.70
CA LEU A 229 30.65 10.74 37.96
C LEU A 229 29.46 10.81 36.98
N ALA A 230 29.03 12.03 36.70
CA ALA A 230 27.96 12.29 35.75
C ALA A 230 28.17 11.59 34.40
N LEU A 231 27.08 11.05 33.84
CA LEU A 231 27.07 10.19 32.67
C LEU A 231 26.21 10.81 31.56
N LYS A 232 26.68 10.72 30.32
CA LYS A 232 25.87 10.90 29.11
C LYS A 232 25.37 9.54 28.68
N TYR A 233 24.06 9.36 28.53
CA TYR A 233 23.53 8.11 28.03
C TYR A 233 22.60 8.30 26.83
N TYR A 234 22.62 7.29 25.98
CA TYR A 234 21.92 7.20 24.72
C TYR A 234 21.08 5.93 24.73
N VAL A 235 19.80 6.06 24.44
CA VAL A 235 18.92 4.92 24.19
C VAL A 235 18.69 4.84 22.70
N HIS A 236 19.01 3.70 22.10
CA HIS A 236 18.94 3.51 20.65
C HIS A 236 18.49 2.10 20.30
N SER A 237 18.26 1.87 19.00
CA SER A 237 17.96 0.53 18.52
C SER A 237 19.10 -0.43 18.80
N TYR A 238 18.78 -1.67 19.17
CA TYR A 238 19.77 -2.74 19.28
C TYR A 238 20.43 -3.07 17.93
N LEU A 239 19.83 -2.62 16.81
CA LEU A 239 20.35 -2.70 15.45
C LEU A 239 21.06 -1.40 15.00
N GLU A 240 21.39 -0.48 15.90
CA GLU A 240 22.15 0.72 15.57
C GLU A 240 23.23 0.97 16.63
N ILE A 241 24.15 1.90 16.33
CA ILE A 241 25.25 2.31 17.22
C ILE A 241 25.24 3.83 17.40
N VAL A 242 25.77 4.32 18.52
CA VAL A 242 25.94 5.76 18.74
C VAL A 242 27.06 6.30 17.84
N HIS A 243 26.80 7.44 17.20
CA HIS A 243 27.71 8.08 16.25
C HIS A 243 27.66 9.61 16.38
N ALA A 244 28.55 10.33 15.68
CA ALA A 244 28.79 11.76 15.85
C ALA A 244 27.61 12.70 15.60
N THR A 245 26.59 12.24 14.90
CA THR A 245 25.38 13.03 14.58
C THR A 245 24.12 12.40 15.18
N THR A 246 24.27 11.48 16.14
CA THR A 246 23.15 10.99 16.95
C THR A 246 22.54 12.15 17.75
N GLU A 247 21.22 12.08 17.99
CA GLU A 247 20.49 13.03 18.84
C GLU A 247 21.19 13.22 20.21
N PRO A 248 21.03 14.41 20.82
CA PRO A 248 21.77 14.76 22.03
C PRO A 248 21.50 13.75 23.16
N PRO A 249 22.56 13.37 23.92
CA PRO A 249 22.39 12.47 25.04
C PRO A 249 21.54 13.10 26.12
N LEU A 250 20.94 12.23 26.93
CA LEU A 250 20.44 12.61 28.22
C LEU A 250 21.61 12.62 29.20
N ILE A 251 21.67 13.67 30.01
CA ILE A 251 22.73 13.85 31.01
C ILE A 251 22.11 13.53 32.36
N ILE A 252 22.79 12.71 33.13
CA ILE A 252 22.44 12.39 34.51
C ILE A 252 23.59 12.79 35.41
N HIS A 253 23.31 13.66 36.37
CA HIS A 253 24.25 14.10 37.38
C HIS A 253 24.16 13.25 38.65
N GLU A 254 25.13 13.46 39.54
CA GLU A 254 25.16 12.84 40.85
C GLU A 254 23.85 13.08 41.61
N SER A 255 23.41 12.05 42.34
CA SER A 255 22.18 12.06 43.13
C SER A 255 20.89 12.21 42.32
N GLU A 256 20.94 12.03 41.00
CA GLU A 256 19.76 12.08 40.14
C GLU A 256 19.26 10.67 39.78
N GLU A 257 17.94 10.54 39.71
CA GLU A 257 17.23 9.40 39.13
C GLU A 257 16.42 9.85 37.91
N LEU A 258 16.69 9.23 36.78
CA LEU A 258 16.03 9.55 35.52
C LEU A 258 15.25 8.35 34.98
N GLU A 259 13.94 8.51 34.87
CA GLU A 259 13.03 7.50 34.32
C GLU A 259 12.47 7.96 32.99
N ILE A 260 12.59 7.11 31.95
CA ILE A 260 12.03 7.38 30.62
C ILE A 260 11.29 6.16 30.11
N ASN A 261 10.05 6.37 29.68
CA ASN A 261 9.25 5.39 28.97
C ASN A 261 9.39 5.60 27.46
N TYR A 262 9.48 4.53 26.68
CA TYR A 262 9.60 4.59 25.23
C TYR A 262 8.39 3.94 24.56
N ARG A 263 7.81 4.62 23.58
CA ARG A 263 6.91 3.98 22.61
C ARG A 263 7.77 3.42 21.48
N MET A 264 7.53 2.19 21.07
CA MET A 264 8.25 1.60 19.94
C MET A 264 7.41 1.54 18.68
N GLN A 265 8.09 1.67 17.54
CA GLN A 265 7.56 1.34 16.24
C GLN A 265 8.55 0.41 15.54
N GLU A 266 8.08 -0.78 15.20
CA GLU A 266 8.87 -1.80 14.50
C GLU A 266 8.31 -2.02 13.10
N THR A 267 9.21 -2.07 12.11
CA THR A 267 8.97 -2.61 10.78
C THR A 267 9.80 -3.87 10.64
N GLU A 268 9.15 -5.02 10.63
CA GLU A 268 9.78 -6.32 10.43
C GLU A 268 9.73 -6.70 8.95
N ALA A 269 10.88 -7.05 8.39
CA ALA A 269 10.96 -7.59 7.04
C ALA A 269 10.79 -9.10 7.04
N SER A 270 9.92 -9.60 6.15
CA SER A 270 9.73 -11.02 5.89
C SER A 270 10.99 -11.66 5.30
N LEU A 271 11.16 -12.97 5.56
CA LEU A 271 12.29 -13.73 5.05
C LEU A 271 12.30 -13.80 3.51
N ALA A 272 11.13 -13.78 2.86
CA ALA A 272 11.00 -13.78 1.41
C ALA A 272 11.67 -12.57 0.73
N LEU A 273 11.88 -11.45 1.45
CA LEU A 273 12.63 -10.32 0.90
C LEU A 273 14.09 -10.68 0.58
N ARG A 274 14.64 -11.73 1.17
CA ARG A 274 16.03 -12.17 0.90
C ARG A 274 16.21 -12.70 -0.51
N ASP A 275 15.13 -13.14 -1.17
CA ASP A 275 15.17 -13.60 -2.55
C ASP A 275 15.34 -12.44 -3.54
N LEU A 276 15.09 -11.20 -3.09
CA LEU A 276 15.27 -9.98 -3.88
C LEU A 276 16.65 -9.35 -3.65
N THR A 277 17.22 -8.83 -4.74
CA THR A 277 18.49 -8.08 -4.66
C THR A 277 18.33 -6.80 -3.82
N PRO A 278 19.37 -6.33 -3.11
CA PRO A 278 19.29 -5.11 -2.30
C PRO A 278 18.81 -3.86 -3.07
N SER A 279 19.08 -3.77 -4.38
CA SER A 279 18.59 -2.68 -5.23
C SER A 279 17.08 -2.76 -5.49
N GLN A 280 16.54 -3.96 -5.71
CA GLN A 280 15.10 -4.17 -5.90
C GLN A 280 14.29 -3.87 -4.63
N ARG A 281 14.72 -4.40 -3.48
CA ARG A 281 14.04 -4.18 -2.19
C ARG A 281 14.38 -2.86 -1.51
N LYS A 282 15.33 -2.09 -2.08
CA LYS A 282 15.78 -0.77 -1.60
C LYS A 282 16.14 -0.76 -0.11
N CYS A 283 16.56 -1.89 0.44
CA CYS A 283 16.96 -2.04 1.84
C CYS A 283 18.03 -3.14 1.99
N ARG A 284 18.73 -3.14 3.12
CA ARG A 284 19.74 -4.15 3.45
C ARG A 284 19.49 -4.75 4.84
N PHE A 285 19.70 -6.05 5.01
CA PHE A 285 19.59 -6.73 6.30
C PHE A 285 20.86 -6.56 7.12
N TYR A 286 20.75 -6.67 8.44
CA TYR A 286 21.85 -6.41 9.37
C TYR A 286 23.01 -7.41 9.27
N ASP A 287 22.74 -8.60 8.75
CA ASP A 287 23.69 -9.69 8.56
C ASP A 287 24.33 -9.69 7.17
N GLU A 288 24.02 -8.70 6.32
CA GLU A 288 24.65 -8.56 5.00
C GLU A 288 25.92 -7.69 5.10
N PRO A 289 27.05 -8.13 4.54
CA PRO A 289 28.33 -7.45 4.70
C PRO A 289 28.35 -6.10 3.99
N LEU A 290 28.78 -5.02 4.66
CA LEU A 290 28.97 -3.71 4.02
C LEU A 290 30.29 -3.66 3.22
N SER A 291 31.34 -4.32 3.71
CA SER A 291 32.63 -4.47 3.03
C SER A 291 33.29 -5.79 3.43
N THR A 292 34.45 -6.12 2.85
CA THR A 292 35.24 -7.30 3.23
C THR A 292 35.64 -7.29 4.70
N ASP A 293 35.89 -6.11 5.27
CA ASP A 293 36.33 -5.94 6.66
C ASP A 293 35.16 -5.78 7.65
N VAL A 294 33.97 -5.42 7.15
CA VAL A 294 32.78 -5.16 7.96
C VAL A 294 31.64 -6.05 7.48
N PRO A 295 31.51 -7.26 8.07
CA PRO A 295 30.58 -8.28 7.59
C PRO A 295 29.13 -8.09 8.08
N VAL A 296 28.79 -6.87 8.50
CA VAL A 296 27.46 -6.50 8.99
C VAL A 296 27.02 -5.18 8.38
N PHE A 297 25.73 -4.88 8.56
CA PHE A 297 25.14 -3.64 8.13
C PHE A 297 24.27 -2.99 9.21
N SER A 298 24.45 -1.70 9.37
CA SER A 298 23.49 -0.79 9.99
C SER A 298 23.65 0.58 9.36
N SER A 299 22.64 1.44 9.48
CA SER A 299 22.71 2.80 8.94
C SER A 299 23.84 3.58 9.61
N SER A 300 23.89 3.55 10.95
CA SER A 300 24.92 4.20 11.75
C SER A 300 26.33 3.67 11.45
N ILE A 301 26.49 2.35 11.31
CA ILE A 301 27.78 1.74 10.92
C ILE A 301 28.22 2.24 9.53
N CYS A 302 27.30 2.30 8.57
CA CYS A 302 27.59 2.82 7.23
C CYS A 302 28.05 4.29 7.28
N TYR A 303 27.40 5.12 8.10
CA TYR A 303 27.79 6.52 8.30
C TYR A 303 29.18 6.67 8.92
N THR A 304 29.49 5.91 9.96
CA THR A 304 30.82 5.93 10.61
C THR A 304 31.92 5.48 9.64
N ILE A 305 31.70 4.43 8.85
CA ILE A 305 32.68 3.95 7.86
C ILE A 305 32.87 4.95 6.72
N CYS A 306 31.79 5.61 6.30
CA CYS A 306 31.87 6.69 5.33
C CYS A 306 32.77 7.84 5.83
N ARG A 307 32.55 8.32 7.06
CA ARG A 307 33.39 9.36 7.68
C ARG A 307 34.83 8.93 7.85
N TYR A 308 35.06 7.69 8.27
CA TYR A 308 36.40 7.10 8.36
C TYR A 308 37.13 7.13 7.01
N LYS A 309 36.47 6.71 5.91
CA LYS A 309 37.07 6.76 4.56
C LYS A 309 37.40 8.19 4.13
N LEU A 310 36.56 9.16 4.49
CA LEU A 310 36.82 10.58 4.22
C LEU A 310 38.00 11.11 5.05
N ALA A 311 38.05 10.78 6.34
CA ALA A 311 39.16 11.11 7.24
C ALA A 311 40.50 10.54 6.74
N LEU A 312 40.50 9.27 6.31
CA LEU A 312 41.67 8.62 5.70
C LEU A 312 42.11 9.31 4.41
N LYS A 313 41.16 9.72 3.55
CA LYS A 313 41.45 10.41 2.29
C LYS A 313 42.01 11.82 2.51
N LEU A 314 41.51 12.56 3.50
CA LEU A 314 41.91 13.95 3.76
C LEU A 314 43.21 14.04 4.56
N CYS A 315 43.38 13.18 5.56
CA CYS A 315 44.45 13.32 6.57
C CYS A 315 45.36 12.10 6.68
N GLY A 316 45.12 11.03 5.91
CA GLY A 316 45.95 9.82 5.97
C GLY A 316 45.85 9.08 7.31
N CYS A 317 44.88 9.40 8.17
CA CYS A 317 44.71 8.71 9.42
C CYS A 317 44.14 7.30 9.19
N GLY A 318 44.96 6.29 9.50
CA GLY A 318 44.59 4.87 9.48
C GLY A 318 43.73 4.46 10.67
N LYS A 319 43.93 3.24 11.19
CA LYS A 319 43.15 2.70 12.31
C LYS A 319 43.27 3.54 13.60
N ILE A 320 44.44 4.11 13.84
CA ILE A 320 44.73 5.01 14.96
C ILE A 320 45.43 6.24 14.39
N CYS A 321 44.95 7.44 14.72
CA CYS A 321 45.58 8.69 14.32
C CYS A 321 46.71 9.04 15.29
N ASN A 322 47.85 9.47 14.77
CA ASN A 322 48.84 10.19 15.57
C ASN A 322 48.40 11.65 15.79
N LEU A 323 49.16 12.37 16.61
CA LEU A 323 48.89 13.77 16.94
C LEU A 323 48.75 14.67 15.70
N THR A 324 49.66 14.52 14.73
CA THR A 324 49.63 15.27 13.46
C THR A 324 48.34 14.99 12.66
N GLY A 325 47.89 13.73 12.65
CA GLY A 325 46.64 13.32 12.03
C GLY A 325 45.42 13.93 12.71
N LEU A 326 45.39 13.94 14.06
CA LEU A 326 44.30 14.58 14.82
C LEU A 326 44.23 16.09 14.57
N ILE A 327 45.38 16.76 14.51
CA ILE A 327 45.47 18.19 14.14
C ILE A 327 44.99 18.41 12.70
N CYS A 328 45.27 17.51 11.77
CA CYS A 328 44.71 17.60 10.42
C CYS A 328 43.18 17.44 10.43
N LEU A 329 42.67 16.47 11.20
CA LEU A 329 41.23 16.24 11.30
C LEU A 329 40.49 17.44 11.90
N SER A 330 41.11 18.18 12.83
CA SER A 330 40.51 19.39 13.42
C SER A 330 40.13 20.43 12.36
N ARG A 331 40.96 20.57 11.31
CA ARG A 331 40.75 21.52 10.19
C ARG A 331 39.64 21.10 9.25
N HIS A 332 39.27 19.83 9.27
CA HIS A 332 38.24 19.25 8.40
C HIS A 332 37.03 18.70 9.18
N ALA A 333 36.97 18.92 10.50
CA ALA A 333 35.94 18.37 11.37
C ALA A 333 34.54 18.72 10.87
N ASP A 334 34.28 19.99 10.55
CA ASP A 334 32.99 20.49 10.06
C ASP A 334 32.55 19.82 8.75
N ARG A 335 33.52 19.45 7.90
CA ARG A 335 33.25 18.75 6.63
C ARG A 335 32.95 17.27 6.87
N ILE A 336 33.64 16.65 7.83
CA ILE A 336 33.50 15.23 8.16
C ILE A 336 32.17 14.97 8.87
N THR A 337 31.70 15.90 9.71
CA THR A 337 30.45 15.76 10.46
C THR A 337 29.19 16.14 9.67
N GLN A 338 29.34 16.62 8.42
CA GLN A 338 28.19 16.89 7.55
C GLN A 338 27.33 15.63 7.32
N PRO A 339 26.03 15.80 7.01
CA PRO A 339 25.15 14.69 6.68
C PRO A 339 25.71 13.79 5.55
N PRO A 340 25.42 12.47 5.58
CA PRO A 340 25.91 11.49 4.61
C PRO A 340 25.72 11.88 3.14
N SER A 341 24.62 12.57 2.82
CA SER A 341 24.31 13.05 1.46
C SER A 341 25.30 14.09 0.95
N GLN A 342 25.82 14.95 1.83
CA GLN A 342 26.75 16.03 1.47
C GLN A 342 28.20 15.53 1.31
N ILE A 343 28.55 14.45 2.02
CA ILE A 343 29.87 13.81 1.92
C ILE A 343 29.94 12.75 0.81
N GLY A 344 28.87 12.60 0.03
CA GLY A 344 28.82 11.69 -1.13
C GLY A 344 28.62 10.22 -0.76
N CYS A 345 27.98 9.93 0.38
CA CYS A 345 27.76 8.58 0.85
C CYS A 345 26.32 8.12 0.66
N GLN A 346 26.19 7.01 -0.07
CA GLN A 346 24.91 6.33 -0.32
C GLN A 346 24.78 5.15 0.64
N CYS A 347 24.19 5.38 1.81
CA CYS A 347 23.84 4.31 2.72
C CYS A 347 22.37 3.92 2.51
N PRO A 348 22.07 2.67 2.13
CA PRO A 348 20.70 2.20 2.01
C PRO A 348 20.01 2.19 3.38
N GLN A 349 18.69 2.14 3.41
CA GLN A 349 17.92 1.94 4.63
C GLN A 349 17.99 0.46 5.10
N PRO A 350 17.84 0.17 6.40
CA PRO A 350 17.77 -1.19 6.88
C PRO A 350 16.42 -1.82 6.55
N CYS A 351 16.40 -3.15 6.39
CA CYS A 351 15.14 -3.86 6.14
C CYS A 351 14.29 -4.01 7.39
N ASN A 352 14.93 -4.28 8.53
CA ASN A 352 14.30 -4.25 9.84
C ASN A 352 14.55 -2.87 10.46
N ILE A 353 13.50 -2.13 10.75
CA ILE A 353 13.58 -0.78 11.32
C ILE A 353 12.88 -0.81 12.67
N ILE A 354 13.57 -0.37 13.73
CA ILE A 354 12.99 -0.25 15.05
C ILE A 354 13.35 1.12 15.59
N THR A 355 12.32 1.90 15.88
CA THR A 355 12.47 3.26 16.39
C THR A 355 11.82 3.35 17.76
N TYR A 356 12.53 3.95 18.71
CA TYR A 356 12.07 4.17 20.07
C TYR A 356 11.82 5.66 20.26
N PHE A 357 10.57 6.03 20.51
CA PHE A 357 10.15 7.40 20.74
C PHE A 357 10.10 7.68 22.24
N PRO A 358 11.00 8.53 22.78
CA PRO A 358 10.99 8.86 24.20
C PRO A 358 9.68 9.55 24.58
N GLN A 359 9.14 9.20 25.74
CA GLN A 359 8.14 9.99 26.44
C GLN A 359 8.83 11.03 27.32
N VAL A 360 8.05 11.92 27.92
CA VAL A 360 8.58 12.98 28.79
C VAL A 360 9.42 12.33 29.92
N PRO A 361 10.70 12.70 30.05
CA PRO A 361 11.56 12.17 31.11
C PRO A 361 11.08 12.64 32.48
N LYS A 362 11.13 11.74 33.46
CA LYS A 362 10.92 12.05 34.87
C LYS A 362 12.27 12.08 35.58
N LEU A 363 12.71 13.28 35.96
CA LEU A 363 13.92 13.49 36.75
C LEU A 363 13.55 13.66 38.23
N THR A 364 14.20 12.91 39.10
CA THR A 364 14.07 12.99 40.55
C THR A 364 15.45 13.25 41.13
N ARG A 365 15.57 14.14 42.11
CA ARG A 365 16.85 14.41 42.78
C ARG A 365 16.78 13.93 44.23
N TRP A 366 17.79 13.20 44.65
CA TRP A 366 17.93 12.68 45.99
C TRP A 366 18.76 13.67 46.82
N GLU A 367 18.14 14.21 47.87
CA GLU A 367 18.81 15.18 48.75
C GLU A 367 19.41 14.54 50.00
N HIS A 368 18.91 13.37 50.43
CA HIS A 368 19.35 12.69 51.65
C HIS A 368 19.24 11.16 51.52
N GLY A 369 20.23 10.43 52.06
CA GLY A 369 20.18 8.98 52.25
C GLY A 369 21.15 8.20 51.37
N TYR A 370 21.00 6.87 51.32
CA TYR A 370 21.94 5.97 50.64
C TYR A 370 22.17 6.26 49.13
N PHE A 371 21.27 7.02 48.51
CA PHE A 371 21.30 7.36 47.08
C PHE A 371 21.93 8.73 46.79
N GLU A 372 22.41 9.46 47.79
CA GLU A 372 22.90 10.84 47.66
C GLU A 372 24.19 10.98 46.82
N GLN A 373 24.80 9.89 46.37
CA GLN A 373 25.99 9.91 45.51
C GLN A 373 25.86 9.03 44.27
N ARG A 374 24.67 8.49 44.00
CA ARG A 374 24.45 7.52 42.93
C ARG A 374 23.77 8.18 41.74
N ILE A 375 24.05 7.67 40.55
CA ILE A 375 23.22 7.92 39.38
C ILE A 375 22.30 6.72 39.17
N THR A 376 21.02 6.98 38.93
CA THR A 376 20.05 5.93 38.62
C THR A 376 19.36 6.25 37.32
N PHE A 377 19.41 5.37 36.32
CA PHE A 377 18.60 5.57 35.13
C PHE A 377 17.81 4.32 34.77
N ARG A 378 16.55 4.55 34.44
CA ARG A 378 15.59 3.52 34.09
C ARG A 378 14.97 3.84 32.74
N TRP A 379 15.03 2.86 31.85
CA TRP A 379 14.31 2.92 30.59
C TRP A 379 13.33 1.76 30.49
N ALA A 380 12.10 2.09 30.14
CA ALA A 380 11.01 1.12 30.04
C ALA A 380 10.35 1.22 28.67
N LEU A 381 9.78 0.10 28.22
CA LEU A 381 9.12 -0.03 26.94
C LEU A 381 7.61 -0.11 27.18
N LEU A 382 6.87 0.79 26.55
CA LEU A 382 5.42 0.76 26.53
C LEU A 382 4.94 -0.25 25.49
N VAL A 383 3.82 -0.91 25.79
CA VAL A 383 3.18 -1.89 24.91
C VAL A 383 2.94 -1.26 23.53
N PRO A 384 3.54 -1.78 22.45
CA PRO A 384 3.24 -1.32 21.10
C PRO A 384 1.82 -1.74 20.72
N THR A 385 1.11 -0.90 19.98
CA THR A 385 -0.24 -1.23 19.47
C THR A 385 -0.23 -1.66 18.01
N THR A 386 0.83 -1.32 17.29
CA THR A 386 0.97 -1.57 15.85
C THR A 386 2.39 -2.00 15.52
N LYS A 387 2.50 -2.95 14.60
CA LYS A 387 3.76 -3.38 14.00
C LYS A 387 3.60 -3.36 12.49
N PHE A 388 4.59 -2.83 11.79
CA PHE A 388 4.62 -2.83 10.34
C PHE A 388 5.31 -4.11 9.87
N HIS A 389 4.77 -4.75 8.85
CA HIS A 389 5.35 -5.95 8.26
C HIS A 389 5.62 -5.70 6.78
N ARG A 390 6.87 -5.83 6.36
CA ARG A 390 7.29 -5.62 4.98
C ARG A 390 7.40 -6.97 4.29
N ASP A 391 6.56 -7.16 3.28
CA ASP A 391 6.45 -8.39 2.49
C ASP A 391 6.77 -8.16 1.02
N VAL A 392 7.03 -9.26 0.32
CA VAL A 392 7.06 -9.29 -1.15
C VAL A 392 5.62 -9.25 -1.63
N LEU A 393 5.26 -8.19 -2.34
CA LEU A 393 3.96 -8.06 -3.01
C LEU A 393 3.96 -8.78 -4.35
N PHE A 394 5.10 -8.75 -5.02
CA PHE A 394 5.25 -9.23 -6.39
C PHE A 394 6.54 -10.03 -6.52
N GLY A 395 6.40 -11.35 -6.41
CA GLY A 395 7.49 -12.31 -6.52
C GLY A 395 7.83 -12.64 -7.98
N PHE A 396 8.85 -13.49 -8.14
CA PHE A 396 9.21 -14.04 -9.44
C PHE A 396 8.10 -14.96 -9.99
N GLU A 397 7.43 -15.71 -9.12
CA GLU A 397 6.31 -16.59 -9.50
C GLU A 397 5.14 -15.80 -10.08
N ASP A 398 4.76 -14.68 -9.43
CA ASP A 398 3.70 -13.80 -9.92
C ASP A 398 4.03 -13.19 -11.29
N LEU A 399 5.30 -12.81 -11.50
CA LEU A 399 5.77 -12.29 -12.79
C LEU A 399 5.60 -13.33 -13.91
N VAL A 400 6.00 -14.57 -13.66
CA VAL A 400 5.87 -15.67 -14.62
C VAL A 400 4.41 -15.93 -14.92
N ASP A 401 3.56 -15.99 -13.89
CA ASP A 401 2.13 -16.24 -14.04
C ASP A 401 1.43 -15.14 -14.85
N LEU A 402 1.75 -13.87 -14.61
CA LEU A 402 1.20 -12.74 -15.38
C LEU A 402 1.66 -12.71 -16.83
N ILE A 403 2.94 -13.02 -17.10
CA ILE A 403 3.43 -13.09 -18.47
C ILE A 403 2.72 -14.22 -19.21
N ILE A 404 2.64 -15.43 -18.62
CA ILE A 404 1.95 -16.58 -19.21
C ILE A 404 0.48 -16.25 -19.44
N THR A 405 -0.21 -15.72 -18.44
CA THR A 405 -1.64 -15.35 -18.52
C THR A 405 -1.88 -14.31 -19.61
N SER A 406 -0.99 -13.33 -19.79
CA SER A 406 -1.10 -12.34 -20.88
C SER A 406 -0.97 -12.98 -22.27
N LEU A 407 -0.07 -13.95 -22.43
CA LEU A 407 0.12 -14.68 -23.69
C LEU A 407 -1.04 -15.63 -24.00
N VAL A 408 -1.58 -16.31 -22.99
CA VAL A 408 -2.76 -17.19 -23.13
C VAL A 408 -4.02 -16.38 -23.45
N SER A 409 -4.19 -15.20 -22.84
CA SER A 409 -5.32 -14.30 -23.11
C SER A 409 -5.38 -13.87 -24.58
N VAL A 410 -4.22 -13.64 -25.21
CA VAL A 410 -4.13 -13.35 -26.64
C VAL A 410 -4.60 -14.53 -27.49
N ALA A 411 -4.21 -15.76 -27.15
CA ALA A 411 -4.69 -16.97 -27.84
C ALA A 411 -6.21 -17.16 -27.70
N ALA A 412 -6.75 -16.94 -26.49
CA ALA A 412 -8.19 -17.03 -26.21
C ALA A 412 -9.00 -15.95 -26.95
N PHE A 413 -8.46 -14.74 -27.09
CA PHE A 413 -9.06 -13.66 -27.88
C PHE A 413 -9.17 -14.05 -29.36
N TYR A 414 -8.13 -14.66 -29.95
CA TYR A 414 -8.19 -15.18 -31.32
C TYR A 414 -9.22 -16.29 -31.49
N GLY A 415 -9.26 -17.25 -30.55
CA GLY A 415 -10.26 -18.33 -30.57
C GLY A 415 -11.68 -17.80 -30.55
N SER A 416 -11.94 -16.83 -29.66
CA SER A 416 -13.25 -16.17 -29.54
C SER A 416 -13.65 -15.41 -30.81
N TRP A 417 -12.72 -14.66 -31.42
CA TRP A 417 -13.01 -13.92 -32.65
C TRP A 417 -13.20 -14.86 -33.85
N SER A 418 -12.44 -15.94 -33.94
CA SER A 418 -12.62 -16.98 -34.98
C SER A 418 -14.00 -17.63 -34.86
N LEU A 419 -14.41 -17.99 -33.65
CA LEU A 419 -15.74 -18.56 -33.39
C LEU A 419 -16.85 -17.56 -33.76
N LEU A 420 -16.70 -16.29 -33.37
CA LEU A 420 -17.64 -15.23 -33.74
C LEU A 420 -17.76 -15.09 -35.26
N THR A 421 -16.64 -15.13 -36.00
CA THR A 421 -16.68 -15.03 -37.46
C THR A 421 -17.41 -16.21 -38.12
N GLU A 422 -17.28 -17.43 -37.60
CA GLU A 422 -18.02 -18.59 -38.10
C GLU A 422 -19.51 -18.53 -37.77
N ILE A 423 -19.86 -18.11 -36.55
CA ILE A 423 -21.25 -17.89 -36.14
C ILE A 423 -21.90 -16.82 -37.04
N LEU A 424 -21.23 -15.69 -37.25
CA LEU A 424 -21.73 -14.63 -38.12
C LEU A 424 -21.88 -15.10 -39.58
N ARG A 425 -20.90 -15.83 -40.13
CA ARG A 425 -20.99 -16.40 -41.48
C ARG A 425 -22.18 -17.35 -41.62
N THR A 426 -22.50 -18.11 -40.57
CA THR A 426 -23.60 -19.05 -40.59
C THR A 426 -24.96 -18.36 -40.44
N ILE A 427 -25.10 -17.42 -39.50
CA ILE A 427 -26.41 -16.84 -39.13
C ILE A 427 -26.85 -15.72 -40.09
N LEU A 428 -25.93 -14.87 -40.55
CA LEU A 428 -26.25 -13.73 -41.41
C LEU A 428 -27.09 -14.07 -42.66
N PRO A 429 -26.80 -15.13 -43.44
CA PRO A 429 -27.62 -15.48 -44.60
C PRO A 429 -29.05 -15.88 -44.23
N PHE A 430 -29.25 -16.64 -43.14
CA PHE A 430 -30.60 -17.01 -42.68
C PHE A 430 -31.39 -15.80 -42.19
N GLY A 431 -30.74 -14.85 -41.51
CA GLY A 431 -31.37 -13.60 -41.09
C GLY A 431 -31.85 -12.76 -42.27
N ILE A 432 -31.04 -12.65 -43.32
CA ILE A 432 -31.43 -11.94 -44.56
C ILE A 432 -32.60 -12.64 -45.26
N ILE A 433 -32.57 -13.98 -45.35
CA ILE A 433 -33.66 -14.76 -45.95
C ILE A 433 -34.97 -14.57 -45.17
N LEU A 434 -34.93 -14.63 -43.84
CA LEU A 434 -36.12 -14.43 -43.00
C LEU A 434 -36.69 -13.02 -43.17
N ALA A 435 -35.85 -11.99 -43.22
CA ALA A 435 -36.29 -10.61 -43.46
C ALA A 435 -36.98 -10.45 -44.82
N LEU A 436 -36.45 -11.10 -45.87
CA LEU A 436 -37.07 -11.11 -47.20
C LEU A 436 -38.42 -11.83 -47.19
N ILE A 437 -38.53 -12.97 -46.50
CA ILE A 437 -39.80 -13.72 -46.37
C ILE A 437 -40.86 -12.87 -45.68
N LEU A 438 -40.52 -12.24 -44.55
CA LEU A 438 -41.46 -11.39 -43.80
C LEU A 438 -41.92 -10.20 -44.66
N PHE A 439 -41.00 -9.56 -45.36
CA PHE A 439 -41.33 -8.46 -46.29
C PHE A 439 -42.28 -8.91 -47.40
N CYS A 440 -42.00 -10.05 -48.04
CA CYS A 440 -42.89 -10.61 -49.07
C CYS A 440 -44.26 -10.98 -48.51
N SER A 441 -44.33 -11.62 -47.34
CA SER A 441 -45.62 -11.99 -46.71
C SER A 441 -46.48 -10.77 -46.37
N GLY A 442 -45.87 -9.69 -45.86
CA GLY A 442 -46.58 -8.45 -45.55
C GLY A 442 -47.08 -7.73 -46.80
N TYR A 443 -46.40 -7.90 -47.93
CA TYR A 443 -46.82 -7.34 -49.21
C TYR A 443 -48.03 -8.09 -49.81
N PHE A 444 -48.00 -9.43 -49.81
CA PHE A 444 -49.03 -10.24 -50.48
C PHE A 444 -50.29 -10.49 -49.63
N LEU A 445 -50.22 -10.41 -48.30
CA LEU A 445 -51.36 -10.64 -47.40
C LEU A 445 -52.12 -9.36 -47.01
N ARG A 446 -51.83 -8.21 -47.64
CA ARG A 446 -52.47 -6.94 -47.31
C ARG A 446 -53.92 -6.90 -47.82
N VAL A 447 -54.89 -6.75 -46.91
CA VAL A 447 -56.31 -6.55 -47.26
C VAL A 447 -56.44 -5.23 -48.04
N PRO A 448 -57.13 -5.19 -49.19
CA PRO A 448 -57.33 -3.96 -49.94
C PRO A 448 -58.15 -2.96 -49.12
N ALA A 449 -57.82 -1.67 -49.25
CA ALA A 449 -58.57 -0.62 -48.57
C ALA A 449 -60.03 -0.59 -49.05
N PRO A 450 -61.01 -0.28 -48.17
CA PRO A 450 -62.41 -0.14 -48.56
C PRO A 450 -62.60 1.00 -49.56
N ASN A 451 -63.68 0.92 -50.35
CA ASN A 451 -64.00 1.93 -51.36
C ASN A 451 -64.19 3.32 -50.71
N PRO A 452 -63.47 4.37 -51.16
CA PRO A 452 -63.56 5.72 -50.61
C PRO A 452 -64.98 6.29 -50.53
N ASP A 453 -65.83 6.00 -51.53
CA ASP A 453 -67.21 6.52 -51.58
C ASP A 453 -68.06 6.02 -50.41
N VAL A 454 -67.82 4.77 -49.99
CA VAL A 454 -68.53 4.14 -48.86
C VAL A 454 -68.07 4.76 -47.54
N VAL A 455 -66.77 5.04 -47.42
CA VAL A 455 -66.20 5.68 -46.24
C VAL A 455 -66.75 7.11 -46.11
N GLU A 456 -66.79 7.86 -47.20
CA GLU A 456 -67.33 9.23 -47.22
C GLU A 456 -68.83 9.28 -46.89
N ALA A 457 -69.62 8.34 -47.41
CA ALA A 457 -71.06 8.28 -47.13
C ALA A 457 -71.37 8.05 -45.63
N ILE A 458 -70.56 7.22 -44.96
CA ILE A 458 -70.78 6.78 -43.57
C ILE A 458 -70.15 7.76 -42.57
N VAL A 459 -68.89 8.12 -42.76
CA VAL A 459 -68.09 8.87 -41.78
C VAL A 459 -67.98 10.36 -42.15
N GLY A 460 -68.30 10.72 -43.39
CA GLY A 460 -68.10 12.05 -43.94
C GLY A 460 -66.74 12.20 -44.65
N LYS A 461 -66.47 13.39 -45.17
CA LYS A 461 -65.23 13.70 -45.89
C LYS A 461 -64.01 13.69 -44.96
N ASP A 462 -62.89 13.16 -45.46
CA ASP A 462 -61.60 13.21 -44.78
C ASP A 462 -61.22 14.68 -44.48
N PRO A 463 -60.99 15.06 -43.20
CA PRO A 463 -60.62 16.42 -42.81
C PRO A 463 -59.37 16.95 -43.51
N HIS A 464 -58.45 16.07 -43.91
CA HIS A 464 -57.21 16.47 -44.58
C HIS A 464 -57.39 16.81 -46.06
N LEU A 465 -58.53 16.47 -46.66
CA LEU A 465 -58.83 16.69 -48.08
C LEU A 465 -59.75 17.91 -48.32
N VAL A 466 -60.23 18.58 -47.27
CA VAL A 466 -61.09 19.77 -47.37
C VAL A 466 -60.25 21.04 -47.26
N THR A 467 -60.26 21.90 -48.28
CA THR A 467 -59.40 23.10 -48.40
C THR A 467 -60.15 24.43 -48.33
N THR A 468 -61.46 24.42 -48.07
CA THR A 468 -62.31 25.63 -48.03
C THR A 468 -62.81 25.91 -46.61
N ASN A 469 -62.69 27.17 -46.15
CA ASN A 469 -63.24 27.68 -44.89
C ASN A 469 -64.78 27.84 -44.96
N ASP A 470 -65.49 26.77 -45.32
CA ASP A 470 -66.94 26.74 -45.31
C ASP A 470 -67.37 26.17 -43.94
N ASP A 471 -67.96 27.01 -43.09
CA ASP A 471 -68.33 26.68 -41.70
C ASP A 471 -69.47 25.63 -41.62
N ASN A 472 -69.96 25.11 -42.75
CA ASN A 472 -70.88 23.98 -42.85
C ASN A 472 -70.17 22.61 -42.85
N TYR A 473 -69.00 22.50 -42.22
CA TYR A 473 -68.25 21.26 -42.06
C TYR A 473 -68.93 20.35 -41.03
N VAL A 474 -69.49 19.22 -41.47
CA VAL A 474 -70.08 18.22 -40.57
C VAL A 474 -69.37 16.89 -40.77
N MET A 475 -68.31 16.64 -40.00
CA MET A 475 -67.96 15.26 -39.67
C MET A 475 -69.17 14.68 -38.95
N LYS A 476 -69.74 13.59 -39.47
CA LYS A 476 -70.93 13.00 -38.87
C LYS A 476 -70.58 12.52 -37.46
N THR A 477 -71.31 13.04 -36.48
CA THR A 477 -71.23 12.60 -35.09
C THR A 477 -71.92 11.26 -34.94
N VAL A 478 -71.12 10.20 -34.88
CA VAL A 478 -71.60 8.85 -34.58
C VAL A 478 -71.44 8.59 -33.09
N ALA A 479 -72.55 8.50 -32.36
CA ALA A 479 -72.51 8.21 -30.94
C ALA A 479 -72.41 6.70 -30.70
N HIS A 480 -71.28 6.27 -30.14
CA HIS A 480 -71.02 4.90 -29.73
C HIS A 480 -71.96 4.52 -28.59
N ARG A 481 -72.88 3.57 -28.85
CA ARG A 481 -73.96 3.09 -27.96
C ARG A 481 -74.97 4.16 -27.54
N GLY A 482 -75.14 5.18 -28.37
CA GLY A 482 -75.95 6.37 -28.07
C GLY A 482 -75.29 7.31 -27.05
N ALA A 483 -76.08 8.07 -26.30
CA ALA A 483 -75.58 8.96 -25.25
C ALA A 483 -75.28 8.20 -23.93
N GLY A 484 -74.52 7.10 -24.00
CA GLY A 484 -74.32 6.13 -22.92
C GLY A 484 -73.69 6.64 -21.61
N LEU A 485 -73.14 7.86 -21.60
CA LEU A 485 -72.66 8.54 -20.40
C LEU A 485 -73.78 9.29 -19.65
N ASP A 486 -74.78 9.78 -20.38
CA ASP A 486 -75.83 10.63 -19.84
C ASP A 486 -77.12 9.83 -19.53
N ALA A 487 -77.35 8.74 -20.26
CA ALA A 487 -78.43 7.78 -20.04
C ALA A 487 -77.90 6.36 -20.26
N PRO A 488 -78.54 5.31 -19.71
CA PRO A 488 -78.08 3.93 -19.86
C PRO A 488 -77.78 3.59 -21.32
N GLU A 489 -76.54 3.17 -21.62
CA GLU A 489 -76.11 2.86 -22.98
C GLU A 489 -77.04 1.85 -23.67
N ASN A 490 -77.11 1.89 -25.00
CA ASN A 490 -77.92 0.95 -25.80
C ASN A 490 -79.40 0.89 -25.37
N SER A 491 -79.94 2.02 -24.88
CA SER A 491 -81.34 2.18 -24.49
C SER A 491 -82.04 3.26 -25.31
N LEU A 492 -83.37 3.20 -25.37
CA LEU A 492 -84.16 4.26 -26.00
C LEU A 492 -83.92 5.63 -25.34
N ALA A 493 -83.63 5.68 -24.03
CA ALA A 493 -83.29 6.94 -23.37
C ALA A 493 -81.97 7.53 -23.89
N ALA A 494 -80.93 6.70 -24.05
CA ALA A 494 -79.66 7.12 -24.65
C ALA A 494 -79.80 7.50 -26.12
N PHE A 495 -80.67 6.81 -26.87
CA PHE A 495 -80.90 7.10 -28.28
C PHE A 495 -81.70 8.40 -28.49
N ASN A 496 -82.77 8.60 -27.72
CA ASN A 496 -83.55 9.83 -27.75
C ASN A 496 -82.70 11.02 -27.33
N LEU A 497 -81.90 10.89 -26.27
CA LEU A 497 -81.02 11.95 -25.82
C LEU A 497 -79.93 12.28 -26.85
N CYS A 498 -79.44 11.28 -27.58
CA CYS A 498 -78.52 11.52 -28.70
C CYS A 498 -79.19 12.33 -29.81
N ASN A 499 -80.42 11.96 -30.17
CA ASN A 499 -81.21 12.71 -31.14
C ASN A 499 -81.49 14.15 -30.68
N ASP A 500 -81.85 14.36 -29.41
CA ASP A 500 -82.07 15.69 -28.82
C ASP A 500 -80.79 16.54 -28.79
N LYS A 501 -79.61 15.90 -28.66
CA LYS A 501 -78.30 16.55 -28.71
C LYS A 501 -77.75 16.73 -30.13
N GLY A 502 -78.46 16.30 -31.16
CA GLY A 502 -78.09 16.50 -32.57
C GLY A 502 -77.07 15.51 -33.12
N CYS A 503 -76.99 14.28 -32.60
CA CYS A 503 -76.18 13.22 -33.18
C CYS A 503 -76.62 12.87 -34.62
N ASP A 504 -75.66 12.64 -35.53
CA ASP A 504 -75.93 12.24 -36.91
C ASP A 504 -76.24 10.75 -37.07
N ALA A 505 -75.61 9.90 -36.24
CA ALA A 505 -75.83 8.46 -36.24
C ALA A 505 -75.60 7.86 -34.85
N ILE A 506 -76.17 6.68 -34.63
CA ILE A 506 -75.95 5.88 -33.43
C ILE A 506 -75.31 4.57 -33.87
N GLU A 507 -74.14 4.30 -33.33
CA GLU A 507 -73.60 2.95 -33.33
C GLU A 507 -74.19 2.22 -32.12
N PHE A 508 -74.60 0.98 -32.31
CA PHE A 508 -75.14 0.15 -31.24
C PHE A 508 -74.78 -1.31 -31.49
N ASP A 509 -74.68 -2.05 -30.41
CA ASP A 509 -74.32 -3.45 -30.43
C ASP A 509 -75.56 -4.32 -30.47
N ILE A 510 -75.49 -5.40 -31.25
CA ILE A 510 -76.51 -6.44 -31.25
C ILE A 510 -75.85 -7.74 -30.81
N THR A 511 -76.50 -8.41 -29.88
CA THR A 511 -76.19 -9.80 -29.52
C THR A 511 -77.45 -10.64 -29.56
N LEU A 512 -77.31 -11.96 -29.60
CA LEU A 512 -78.45 -12.89 -29.66
C LEU A 512 -78.68 -13.55 -28.31
N THR A 513 -79.95 -13.65 -27.91
CA THR A 513 -80.39 -14.49 -26.80
C THR A 513 -80.36 -15.97 -27.17
N LYS A 514 -80.60 -16.87 -26.20
CA LYS A 514 -80.58 -18.32 -26.43
C LYS A 514 -81.64 -18.79 -27.44
N ASP A 515 -82.74 -18.08 -27.55
CA ASP A 515 -83.81 -18.33 -28.53
C ASP A 515 -83.67 -17.47 -29.80
N ASP A 516 -82.43 -17.06 -30.12
CA ASP A 516 -82.04 -16.29 -31.32
C ASP A 516 -82.78 -14.95 -31.48
N VAL A 517 -83.33 -14.40 -30.40
CA VAL A 517 -83.94 -13.07 -30.39
C VAL A 517 -82.81 -12.03 -30.27
N PRO A 518 -82.66 -11.10 -31.23
CA PRO A 518 -81.65 -10.04 -31.15
C PRO A 518 -82.00 -9.02 -30.08
N VAL A 519 -81.01 -8.68 -29.26
CA VAL A 519 -81.12 -7.67 -28.20
C VAL A 519 -79.98 -6.67 -28.33
N VAL A 520 -80.31 -5.40 -28.04
CA VAL A 520 -79.36 -4.29 -28.12
C VAL A 520 -78.62 -4.20 -26.80
N PHE A 521 -77.38 -4.70 -26.77
CA PHE A 521 -76.54 -4.76 -25.57
C PHE A 521 -75.09 -5.04 -25.96
N HIS A 522 -74.13 -4.36 -25.34
CA HIS A 522 -72.71 -4.45 -25.74
C HIS A 522 -71.99 -5.68 -25.18
N ASP A 523 -72.11 -5.93 -23.87
CA ASP A 523 -71.32 -6.99 -23.25
C ASP A 523 -72.00 -8.35 -23.39
N ASP A 524 -71.21 -9.44 -23.36
CA ASP A 524 -71.76 -10.79 -23.33
C ASP A 524 -72.63 -11.08 -22.08
N THR A 525 -72.46 -10.30 -21.00
CA THR A 525 -73.10 -10.52 -19.70
C THR A 525 -73.73 -9.24 -19.13
N LEU A 526 -74.80 -9.39 -18.35
CA LEU A 526 -75.52 -8.27 -17.73
C LEU A 526 -74.78 -7.63 -16.53
N LYS A 527 -73.64 -8.19 -16.13
CA LYS A 527 -72.96 -7.88 -14.86
C LYS A 527 -72.53 -6.41 -14.71
N ARG A 528 -72.13 -5.76 -15.81
CA ARG A 528 -71.64 -4.38 -15.77
C ARG A 528 -72.75 -3.38 -15.52
N MET A 529 -73.89 -3.55 -16.17
CA MET A 529 -75.00 -2.59 -16.12
C MET A 529 -76.05 -2.92 -15.05
N THR A 530 -76.08 -4.17 -14.58
CA THR A 530 -77.10 -4.68 -13.65
C THR A 530 -76.46 -5.45 -12.48
N ASP A 531 -77.25 -5.79 -11.47
CA ASP A 531 -76.83 -6.68 -10.37
C ASP A 531 -76.85 -8.17 -10.74
N LEU A 532 -77.29 -8.50 -11.95
CA LEU A 532 -77.38 -9.87 -12.44
C LEU A 532 -76.10 -10.26 -13.18
N ASN A 533 -75.54 -11.42 -12.84
CA ASN A 533 -74.41 -12.01 -13.56
C ASN A 533 -74.89 -13.13 -14.50
N LEU A 534 -75.71 -12.77 -15.48
CA LEU A 534 -76.25 -13.69 -16.48
C LEU A 534 -75.62 -13.39 -17.84
N LYS A 535 -75.30 -14.44 -18.61
CA LYS A 535 -74.86 -14.33 -20.00
C LYS A 535 -76.07 -14.31 -20.93
N ILE A 536 -76.11 -13.34 -21.85
CA ILE A 536 -77.29 -13.07 -22.68
C ILE A 536 -77.60 -14.27 -23.59
N SER A 537 -76.58 -14.85 -24.23
CA SER A 537 -76.73 -16.01 -25.13
C SER A 537 -77.13 -17.32 -24.44
N GLU A 538 -77.23 -17.33 -23.11
CA GLU A 538 -77.63 -18.51 -22.32
C GLU A 538 -79.07 -18.46 -21.81
N HIS A 539 -79.75 -17.31 -21.95
CA HIS A 539 -81.10 -17.07 -21.42
C HIS A 539 -82.08 -16.72 -22.55
N LYS A 540 -83.36 -17.06 -22.39
CA LYS A 540 -84.39 -16.71 -23.38
C LYS A 540 -84.82 -15.26 -23.20
N TRP A 541 -85.37 -14.63 -24.24
CA TRP A 541 -85.88 -13.26 -24.13
C TRP A 541 -86.87 -13.07 -22.97
N ALA A 542 -87.76 -14.03 -22.72
CA ALA A 542 -88.72 -13.98 -21.62
C ALA A 542 -88.08 -13.89 -20.22
N ASP A 543 -86.85 -14.42 -20.07
CA ASP A 543 -86.10 -14.37 -18.81
C ASP A 543 -85.41 -13.01 -18.62
N LEU A 544 -85.17 -12.28 -19.72
CA LEU A 544 -84.38 -11.03 -19.76
C LEU A 544 -85.24 -9.78 -19.92
N SER A 545 -86.46 -9.89 -20.46
CA SER A 545 -87.29 -8.73 -20.85
C SER A 545 -87.69 -7.83 -19.67
N GLY A 546 -87.64 -8.33 -18.44
CA GLY A 546 -87.93 -7.58 -17.22
C GLY A 546 -86.71 -6.95 -16.54
N VAL A 547 -85.50 -7.12 -17.09
CA VAL A 547 -84.27 -6.64 -16.47
C VAL A 547 -84.11 -5.13 -16.68
N ASP A 548 -83.91 -4.41 -15.58
CA ASP A 548 -83.61 -2.99 -15.60
C ASP A 548 -82.10 -2.75 -15.82
N ILE A 549 -81.76 -2.26 -17.01
CA ILE A 549 -80.38 -1.97 -17.42
C ILE A 549 -79.79 -0.68 -16.84
N SER A 550 -80.62 0.13 -16.17
CA SER A 550 -80.16 1.40 -15.58
C SER A 550 -79.56 1.23 -14.19
N VAL A 551 -79.68 0.05 -13.55
CA VAL A 551 -79.35 -0.20 -12.13
C VAL A 551 -78.00 0.34 -11.69
N LYS A 552 -76.95 0.21 -12.52
CA LYS A 552 -75.60 0.69 -12.19
C LYS A 552 -75.19 1.98 -12.90
N HIS A 553 -76.12 2.66 -13.57
CA HIS A 553 -75.83 3.92 -14.25
C HIS A 553 -75.65 5.06 -13.24
N LEU A 554 -74.68 5.95 -13.49
CA LEU A 554 -74.24 6.98 -12.54
C LEU A 554 -75.30 8.04 -12.20
N PHE A 555 -76.30 8.22 -13.07
CA PHE A 555 -77.33 9.27 -12.96
C PHE A 555 -78.73 8.72 -12.66
N LYS A 556 -78.82 7.55 -12.02
CA LYS A 556 -80.09 6.93 -11.64
C LYS A 556 -80.70 7.52 -10.36
#